data_AF-A0A136ISA6-F1
#
_entry.id   AF-A0A136ISA6-F1
#
_cell.length_a   1.000
_cell.length_b   1.000
_cell.length_c   1.000
_cell.angle_alpha   90.00
_cell.angle_beta   90.00
_cell.angle_gamma   90.00
#
_symmetry.space_group_name_H-M   'P 1'
#
loop_
_entity.id
_entity.type
_entity.pdbx_description
1 polymer ?
#
loop_
_entity_poly.entity_id
_entity_poly.type
_entity_poly.pdbx_seq_one_letter_code
_entity_poly.pdbx_strand_id
1 'polypeptide(L)'
;FWTNVDAANDFAARAISLYLETDHPLLGLFDADLFITDLVEHRTRYCSPFLVNALLYLSCQMYSALDKRASHFITPFWNEADRLRVQHTDQNSICTMSALVLMSISLTGHGKDHDVIEFSKQANSIGQTLGFYDPGSDLARKNPMEMSDDDRMCCHAAWSSFNWSMVLALFHRQPEVVVVGSPPAIPILAQWSDQSSQKSSRETSASVEDGIPPSASAFVGATFTALCQFWNIIHAGLWVYYPEKMRSPPEDVKWRLTEHKFREILAWTSQLPEILTREGIHASHVDVLHMWTHAALMDLLRPFTGQGTSGEERLTTFAAADNYAITAYKASANQLKRLILDYRTNHEASAYSILWHTGLLYLVNAMLEKPRDSDWHIYFLLCIHGYENLRRPYLISEAIGKSLLTMTLRKTDMPADEARRILSEIEQGGLEKVEEEIRAPFMGDLELALRDPEQASVEMTASLFDVMALFNEVLEQGVMDISD
;
A
#
# COMPACT_ATOMS: atom_id res chain seq x y z
N PHE A 1 26.54 14.86 -8.49
CA PHE A 1 27.18 13.85 -7.60
C PHE A 1 26.37 12.56 -7.60
N TRP A 2 25.08 12.61 -7.26
CA TRP A 2 24.24 11.42 -7.10
C TRP A 2 23.67 10.79 -8.38
N THR A 3 23.58 11.55 -9.47
CA THR A 3 22.91 11.11 -10.70
C THR A 3 23.55 11.75 -11.94
N ASN A 4 23.39 11.09 -13.09
CA ASN A 4 23.68 11.62 -14.42
C ASN A 4 22.44 12.22 -15.11
N VAL A 5 21.26 12.14 -14.50
CA VAL A 5 20.04 12.77 -15.01
C VAL A 5 20.12 14.29 -14.80
N ASP A 6 19.85 15.05 -15.86
CA ASP A 6 19.92 16.52 -15.86
C ASP A 6 18.69 17.16 -15.18
N ALA A 7 18.58 16.95 -13.86
CA ALA A 7 17.54 17.53 -13.02
C ALA A 7 18.14 18.58 -12.08
N ALA A 8 17.50 19.74 -11.97
CA ALA A 8 17.92 20.78 -11.04
C ALA A 8 17.77 20.33 -9.58
N ASN A 9 18.73 20.69 -8.72
CA ASN A 9 18.72 20.31 -7.30
C ASN A 9 17.42 20.72 -6.58
N ASP A 10 16.92 21.94 -6.83
CA ASP A 10 15.66 22.42 -6.22
C ASP A 10 14.44 21.60 -6.65
N PHE A 11 14.44 21.08 -7.88
CA PHE A 11 13.38 20.18 -8.35
C PHE A 11 13.47 18.84 -7.64
N ALA A 12 14.66 18.24 -7.58
CA ALA A 12 14.89 16.97 -6.89
C ALA A 12 14.54 17.07 -5.40
N ALA A 13 14.92 18.16 -4.74
CA ALA A 13 14.60 18.41 -3.34
C ALA A 13 13.09 18.47 -3.08
N ARG A 14 12.32 19.17 -3.93
CA ARG A 14 10.85 19.22 -3.80
C ARG A 14 10.19 17.86 -4.01
N ALA A 15 10.66 17.08 -4.99
CA ALA A 15 10.14 15.74 -5.22
C ALA A 15 10.44 14.81 -4.02
N ILE A 16 11.66 14.83 -3.49
CA ILE A 16 12.05 14.06 -2.30
C ILE A 16 11.22 14.48 -1.07
N SER A 17 11.01 15.79 -0.86
CA SER A 17 10.18 16.29 0.25
C SER A 17 8.76 15.72 0.18
N LEU A 18 8.14 15.73 -1.01
CA LEU A 18 6.80 15.18 -1.21
C LEU A 18 6.73 13.70 -0.80
N TYR A 19 7.72 12.89 -1.18
CA TYR A 19 7.81 11.49 -0.77
C TYR A 19 7.97 11.36 0.76
N LEU A 20 8.88 12.12 1.36
CA LEU A 20 9.19 12.04 2.80
C LEU A 20 7.99 12.44 3.67
N GLU A 21 7.17 13.37 3.21
CA GLU A 21 5.99 13.85 3.93
C GLU A 21 4.75 12.95 3.73
N THR A 22 4.73 12.14 2.66
CA THR A 22 3.52 11.42 2.25
C THR A 22 3.65 9.91 2.38
N ASP A 23 4.55 9.29 1.62
CA ASP A 23 4.63 7.83 1.49
C ASP A 23 5.68 7.23 2.44
N HIS A 24 6.72 7.99 2.78
CA HIS A 24 7.76 7.53 3.69
C HIS A 24 7.25 7.15 5.10
N PRO A 25 6.28 7.83 5.73
CA PRO A 25 5.71 7.40 7.00
C PRO A 25 5.05 6.01 6.96
N LEU A 26 4.57 5.59 5.79
CA LEU A 26 3.96 4.27 5.58
C LEU A 26 5.02 3.20 5.26
N LEU A 27 6.07 3.58 4.52
CA LEU A 27 7.05 2.65 3.97
C LEU A 27 8.32 2.51 4.80
N GLY A 28 8.77 3.59 5.45
CA GLY A 28 9.93 3.65 6.36
C GLY A 28 11.23 3.07 5.81
N LEU A 29 11.50 3.29 4.52
CA LEU A 29 12.56 2.60 3.77
C LEU A 29 13.99 2.86 4.29
N PHE A 30 14.20 3.97 4.98
CA PHE A 30 15.46 4.40 5.56
C PHE A 30 15.18 5.40 6.68
N ASP A 31 16.20 5.76 7.44
CA ASP A 31 16.11 6.87 8.38
C ASP A 31 16.25 8.20 7.62
N ALA A 32 15.19 9.02 7.62
CA ALA A 32 15.14 10.23 6.81
C ALA A 32 16.23 11.25 7.16
N ASP A 33 16.53 11.44 8.45
CA ASP A 33 17.51 12.43 8.90
C ASP A 33 18.93 12.01 8.51
N LEU A 34 19.26 10.72 8.69
CA LEU A 34 20.55 10.16 8.29
C LEU A 34 20.72 10.19 6.76
N PHE A 35 19.68 9.83 6.02
CA PHE A 35 19.68 9.88 4.56
C PHE A 35 19.89 11.32 4.04
N ILE A 36 19.13 12.29 4.55
CA ILE A 36 19.21 13.70 4.10
C ILE A 36 20.56 14.30 4.45
N THR A 37 21.09 14.02 5.64
CA THR A 37 22.43 14.48 6.03
C THR A 37 23.48 14.00 5.03
N ASP A 38 23.47 12.70 4.72
CA ASP A 38 24.43 12.12 3.78
C ASP A 38 24.20 12.59 2.33
N LEU A 39 22.95 12.81 1.93
CA LEU A 39 22.58 13.36 0.62
C LEU A 39 23.18 14.76 0.41
N VAL A 40 23.06 15.65 1.40
CA VAL A 40 23.55 17.03 1.34
C VAL A 40 25.07 17.09 1.48
N GLU A 41 25.64 16.30 2.38
CA GLU A 41 27.10 16.27 2.63
C GLU A 41 27.88 15.44 1.60
N HIS A 42 27.21 14.82 0.62
CA HIS A 42 27.81 13.94 -0.37
C HIS A 42 28.56 12.74 0.25
N ARG A 43 28.02 12.18 1.34
CA ARG A 43 28.56 10.99 2.02
C ARG A 43 27.77 9.76 1.66
N THR A 44 28.44 8.62 1.50
CA THR A 44 27.82 7.38 1.01
C THR A 44 27.57 6.33 2.09
N ARG A 45 27.39 6.74 3.36
CA ARG A 45 27.19 5.79 4.47
C ARG A 45 25.74 5.37 4.59
N TYR A 46 24.83 6.34 4.53
CA TYR A 46 23.37 6.19 4.60
C TYR A 46 22.65 6.61 3.32
N CYS A 47 23.41 7.04 2.33
CA CYS A 47 22.94 7.41 1.00
C CYS A 47 23.80 6.72 -0.07
N SER A 48 23.24 6.43 -1.23
CA SER A 48 24.00 5.93 -2.39
C SER A 48 23.40 6.46 -3.69
N PRO A 49 24.17 6.57 -4.79
CA PRO A 49 23.63 6.95 -6.08
C PRO A 49 22.42 6.09 -6.48
N PHE A 50 22.48 4.77 -6.26
CA PHE A 50 21.37 3.88 -6.58
C PHE A 50 20.11 4.22 -5.77
N LEU A 51 20.26 4.44 -4.45
CA LEU A 51 19.15 4.82 -3.59
C LEU A 51 18.53 6.15 -3.99
N VAL A 52 19.34 7.17 -4.32
CA VAL A 52 18.84 8.48 -4.75
C VAL A 52 18.06 8.38 -6.05
N ASN A 53 18.55 7.63 -7.04
CA ASN A 53 17.85 7.50 -8.33
C ASN A 53 16.57 6.67 -8.21
N ALA A 54 16.57 5.60 -7.40
CA ALA A 54 15.35 4.83 -7.11
C ALA A 54 14.30 5.68 -6.36
N LEU A 55 14.74 6.52 -5.42
CA LEU A 55 13.86 7.45 -4.71
C LEU A 55 13.29 8.50 -5.65
N LEU A 56 14.11 9.10 -6.51
CA LEU A 56 13.67 10.12 -7.47
C LEU A 56 12.77 9.53 -8.56
N TYR A 57 12.94 8.25 -8.91
CA TYR A 57 12.01 7.55 -9.79
C TYR A 57 10.58 7.52 -9.20
N LEU A 58 10.41 7.07 -7.95
CA LEU A 58 9.10 7.12 -7.27
C LEU A 58 8.61 8.56 -7.07
N SER A 59 9.49 9.43 -6.58
CA SER A 59 9.16 10.80 -6.23
C SER A 59 8.71 11.61 -7.44
N CYS A 60 9.31 11.39 -8.62
CA CYS A 60 8.87 12.06 -9.84
C CYS A 60 7.53 11.54 -10.35
N GLN A 61 7.19 10.26 -10.12
CA GLN A 61 5.83 9.76 -10.38
C GLN A 61 4.82 10.56 -9.55
N MET A 62 4.99 10.58 -8.22
CA MET A 62 4.13 11.35 -7.30
C MET A 62 4.06 12.83 -7.69
N TYR A 63 5.22 13.46 -7.88
CA TYR A 63 5.34 14.90 -8.12
C TYR A 63 4.74 15.32 -9.47
N SER A 64 4.55 14.40 -10.42
CA SER A 64 3.90 14.70 -11.71
C SER A 64 2.45 15.13 -11.59
N ALA A 65 1.77 14.77 -10.49
CA ALA A 65 0.44 15.27 -10.17
C ALA A 65 0.45 16.80 -9.96
N LEU A 66 1.51 17.32 -9.32
CA LEU A 66 1.67 18.73 -8.98
C LEU A 66 2.40 19.53 -10.08
N ASP A 67 3.42 18.93 -10.70
CA ASP A 67 4.22 19.54 -11.77
C ASP A 67 4.44 18.55 -12.92
N LYS A 68 3.73 18.79 -14.03
CA LYS A 68 3.80 17.95 -15.24
C LYS A 68 5.21 17.77 -15.80
N ARG A 69 6.15 18.68 -15.49
CA ARG A 69 7.55 18.54 -15.93
C ARG A 69 8.21 17.28 -15.34
N ALA A 70 7.76 16.82 -14.17
CA ALA A 70 8.31 15.65 -13.49
C ALA A 70 8.24 14.37 -14.34
N SER A 71 7.25 14.26 -15.23
CA SER A 71 7.08 13.09 -16.09
C SER A 71 8.23 12.87 -17.06
N HIS A 72 8.93 13.93 -17.47
CA HIS A 72 10.12 13.82 -18.32
C HIS A 72 11.30 13.16 -17.59
N PHE A 73 11.29 13.14 -16.25
CA PHE A 73 12.36 12.59 -15.44
C PHE A 73 12.09 11.16 -14.94
N ILE A 74 10.86 10.66 -15.03
CA ILE A 74 10.48 9.31 -14.56
C ILE A 74 11.33 8.24 -15.25
N THR A 75 11.30 8.18 -16.59
CA THR A 75 12.07 7.19 -17.37
C THR A 75 13.59 7.38 -17.24
N PRO A 76 14.15 8.61 -17.29
CA PRO A 76 15.57 8.81 -17.01
C PRO A 76 16.03 8.32 -15.64
N PHE A 77 15.27 8.59 -14.57
CA PHE A 77 15.63 8.11 -13.23
C PHE A 77 15.53 6.59 -13.11
N TRP A 78 14.53 5.97 -13.75
CA TRP A 78 14.45 4.51 -13.87
C TRP A 78 15.70 3.94 -14.54
N ASN A 79 16.06 4.43 -15.74
CA ASN A 79 17.20 3.95 -16.51
C ASN A 79 18.51 4.10 -15.74
N GLU A 80 18.70 5.23 -15.05
CA GLU A 80 19.91 5.46 -14.24
C GLU A 80 19.95 4.56 -13.00
N ALA A 81 18.81 4.35 -12.33
CA ALA A 81 18.73 3.43 -11.20
C ALA A 81 19.03 1.99 -11.62
N ASP A 82 18.47 1.51 -12.73
CA ASP A 82 18.74 0.16 -13.23
C ASP A 82 20.20 -0.01 -13.69
N ARG A 83 20.77 1.00 -14.37
CA ARG A 83 22.20 1.02 -14.73
C ARG A 83 23.09 0.89 -13.48
N LEU A 84 22.79 1.66 -12.43
CA LEU A 84 23.55 1.63 -11.17
C LEU A 84 23.39 0.29 -10.44
N ARG A 85 22.19 -0.30 -10.46
CA ARG A 85 21.95 -1.63 -9.90
C ARG A 85 22.85 -2.69 -10.54
N VAL A 86 22.88 -2.76 -11.87
CA VAL A 86 23.69 -3.74 -12.61
C VAL A 86 25.18 -3.59 -12.29
N GLN A 87 25.66 -2.35 -12.13
CA GLN A 87 27.07 -2.07 -11.78
C GLN A 87 27.45 -2.48 -10.36
N HIS A 88 26.49 -2.53 -9.44
CA HIS A 88 26.71 -2.79 -8.02
C HIS A 88 26.01 -4.08 -7.54
N THR A 89 25.77 -5.03 -8.45
CA THR A 89 25.02 -6.28 -8.18
C THR A 89 25.60 -7.09 -7.00
N ASP A 90 26.92 -7.02 -6.77
CA ASP A 90 27.60 -7.76 -5.69
C ASP A 90 27.61 -7.03 -4.33
N GLN A 91 27.09 -5.79 -4.25
CA GLN A 91 27.08 -5.00 -3.03
C GLN A 91 25.80 -5.22 -2.22
N ASN A 92 25.85 -6.21 -1.33
CA ASN A 92 24.82 -6.46 -0.31
C ASN A 92 24.86 -5.38 0.78
N SER A 93 24.37 -4.18 0.47
CA SER A 93 24.32 -3.03 1.38
C SER A 93 22.89 -2.67 1.78
N ILE A 94 22.73 -1.97 2.90
CA ILE A 94 21.45 -1.45 3.39
C ILE A 94 20.83 -0.47 2.39
N CYS A 95 21.65 0.38 1.76
CA CYS A 95 21.20 1.30 0.73
C CYS A 95 20.69 0.55 -0.52
N THR A 96 21.39 -0.51 -0.93
CA THR A 96 20.96 -1.37 -2.05
C THR A 96 19.62 -2.01 -1.73
N MET A 97 19.46 -2.58 -0.54
CA MET A 97 18.21 -3.21 -0.09
C MET A 97 17.03 -2.22 -0.15
N SER A 98 17.21 -1.02 0.40
CA SER A 98 16.19 0.04 0.41
C SER A 98 15.85 0.53 -1.00
N ALA A 99 16.85 0.65 -1.87
CA ALA A 99 16.68 1.03 -3.26
C ALA A 99 15.91 -0.02 -4.07
N LEU A 100 16.16 -1.32 -3.85
CA LEU A 100 15.41 -2.40 -4.51
C LEU A 100 13.93 -2.38 -4.12
N VAL A 101 13.60 -2.11 -2.85
CA VAL A 101 12.21 -1.96 -2.43
C VAL A 101 11.55 -0.74 -3.09
N LEU A 102 12.24 0.40 -3.18
CA LEU A 102 11.77 1.57 -3.94
C LEU A 102 11.51 1.25 -5.42
N MET A 103 12.38 0.47 -6.06
CA MET A 103 12.20 0.03 -7.45
C MET A 103 10.95 -0.84 -7.60
N SER A 104 10.74 -1.79 -6.68
CA SER A 104 9.55 -2.64 -6.64
C SER A 104 8.25 -1.83 -6.52
N ILE A 105 8.21 -0.86 -5.60
CA ILE A 105 7.06 0.04 -5.40
C ILE A 105 6.81 0.88 -6.66
N SER A 106 7.86 1.50 -7.19
CA SER A 106 7.77 2.39 -8.35
C SER A 106 7.29 1.68 -9.61
N LEU A 107 7.71 0.43 -9.82
CA LEU A 107 7.27 -0.39 -10.95
C LEU A 107 5.80 -0.80 -10.84
N THR A 108 5.31 -1.04 -9.63
CA THR A 108 3.89 -1.33 -9.39
C THR A 108 3.03 -0.17 -9.90
N GLY A 109 3.40 1.07 -9.57
CA GLY A 109 2.68 2.27 -10.01
C GLY A 109 2.84 2.57 -11.51
N HIS A 110 4.04 2.34 -12.06
CA HIS A 110 4.35 2.60 -13.46
C HIS A 110 3.69 1.59 -14.41
N GLY A 111 3.45 0.35 -13.98
CA GLY A 111 2.72 -0.65 -14.76
C GLY A 111 3.41 -1.02 -16.09
N LYS A 112 4.75 -1.03 -16.14
CA LYS A 112 5.53 -1.35 -17.35
C LYS A 112 6.34 -2.64 -17.27
N ASP A 113 6.42 -3.28 -16.11
CA ASP A 113 7.33 -4.42 -15.90
C ASP A 113 6.74 -5.44 -14.91
N HIS A 114 7.18 -6.70 -15.04
CA HIS A 114 6.88 -7.81 -14.14
C HIS A 114 7.85 -7.94 -12.97
N ASP A 115 8.96 -7.22 -13.03
CA ASP A 115 10.05 -7.39 -12.08
C ASP A 115 9.74 -6.86 -10.67
N VAL A 116 8.52 -6.35 -10.42
CA VAL A 116 8.02 -5.93 -9.09
C VAL A 116 8.38 -6.96 -8.02
N ILE A 117 8.01 -8.23 -8.23
CA ILE A 117 8.26 -9.27 -7.24
C ILE A 117 9.77 -9.59 -7.18
N GLU A 118 10.47 -9.57 -8.30
CA GLU A 118 11.90 -9.89 -8.38
C GLU A 118 12.75 -8.89 -7.58
N PHE A 119 12.49 -7.59 -7.69
CA PHE A 119 13.14 -6.56 -6.87
C PHE A 119 12.89 -6.79 -5.36
N SER A 120 11.67 -7.15 -4.98
CA SER A 120 11.35 -7.47 -3.58
C SER A 120 12.07 -8.74 -3.11
N LYS A 121 12.19 -9.78 -3.95
CA LYS A 121 12.94 -11.00 -3.65
C LYS A 121 14.42 -10.70 -3.41
N GLN A 122 15.04 -9.89 -4.27
CA GLN A 122 16.44 -9.48 -4.13
C GLN A 122 16.66 -8.71 -2.83
N ALA A 123 15.78 -7.74 -2.49
CA ALA A 123 15.87 -7.02 -1.22
C ALA A 123 15.83 -7.96 -0.01
N ASN A 124 14.89 -8.92 0.00
CA ASN A 124 14.80 -9.91 1.08
C ASN A 124 16.04 -10.81 1.15
N SER A 125 16.63 -11.20 0.02
CA SER A 125 17.86 -11.99 -0.04
C SER A 125 19.07 -11.25 0.55
N ILE A 126 19.17 -9.94 0.31
CA ILE A 126 20.18 -9.09 0.97
C ILE A 126 19.94 -9.10 2.48
N GLY A 127 18.71 -8.90 2.95
CA GLY A 127 18.39 -8.92 4.39
C GLY A 127 18.70 -10.26 5.07
N GLN A 128 18.51 -11.38 4.37
CA GLN A 128 18.94 -12.70 4.84
C GLN A 128 20.45 -12.81 4.95
N THR A 129 21.18 -12.31 3.94
CA THR A 129 22.65 -12.32 3.93
C THR A 129 23.24 -11.44 5.03
N LEU A 130 22.56 -10.34 5.36
CA LEU A 130 22.92 -9.44 6.47
C LEU A 130 22.47 -9.95 7.85
N GLY A 131 21.77 -11.08 7.92
CA GLY A 131 21.38 -11.72 9.19
C GLY A 131 20.16 -11.09 9.88
N PHE A 132 19.37 -10.24 9.20
CA PHE A 132 18.24 -9.54 9.83
C PHE A 132 17.08 -10.45 10.24
N TYR A 133 17.03 -11.66 9.71
CA TYR A 133 16.04 -12.68 10.02
C TYR A 133 16.56 -13.76 10.98
N ASP A 134 17.80 -13.65 11.45
CA ASP A 134 18.40 -14.57 12.42
C ASP A 134 18.20 -14.04 13.86
N PRO A 135 17.40 -14.74 14.70
CA PRO A 135 17.24 -14.40 16.12
C PRO A 135 18.53 -14.48 16.93
N GLY A 136 19.56 -15.17 16.42
CA GLY A 136 20.88 -15.27 17.02
C GLY A 136 21.79 -14.06 16.77
N SER A 137 21.43 -13.17 15.84
CA SER A 137 22.28 -12.03 15.46
C SER A 137 22.46 -11.02 16.60
N ASP A 138 23.61 -10.34 16.64
CA ASP A 138 23.90 -9.33 17.67
C ASP A 138 22.85 -8.21 17.67
N LEU A 139 22.43 -7.78 16.46
CA LEU A 139 21.41 -6.76 16.29
C LEU A 139 20.05 -7.18 16.84
N ALA A 140 19.67 -8.46 16.71
CA ALA A 140 18.43 -8.99 17.29
C ALA A 140 18.39 -8.92 18.82
N ARG A 141 19.56 -8.91 19.48
CA ARG A 141 19.68 -8.87 20.95
C ARG A 141 19.83 -7.46 21.51
N LYS A 142 19.98 -6.44 20.65
CA LYS A 142 20.14 -5.05 21.09
C LYS A 142 18.84 -4.49 21.65
N ASN A 143 18.96 -3.63 22.65
CA ASN A 143 17.83 -2.85 23.14
C ASN A 143 17.46 -1.78 22.10
N PRO A 144 16.17 -1.65 21.69
CA PRO A 144 15.72 -0.58 20.80
C PRO A 144 16.15 0.83 21.25
N MET A 145 16.30 1.06 22.55
CA MET A 145 16.69 2.36 23.09
C MET A 145 18.19 2.67 22.99
N GLU A 146 19.03 1.67 22.69
CA GLU A 146 20.49 1.78 22.63
C GLU A 146 21.02 1.60 21.20
N MET A 147 20.16 1.77 20.19
CA MET A 147 20.51 1.59 18.79
C MET A 147 21.36 2.76 18.27
N SER A 148 22.48 2.43 17.63
CA SER A 148 23.29 3.39 16.88
C SER A 148 22.60 3.81 15.57
N ASP A 149 23.14 4.83 14.91
CA ASP A 149 22.64 5.26 13.60
C ASP A 149 22.71 4.15 12.53
N ASP A 150 23.76 3.31 12.56
CA ASP A 150 23.85 2.13 11.68
C ASP A 150 22.77 1.09 12.00
N ASP A 151 22.46 0.88 13.29
CA ASP A 151 21.43 -0.07 13.72
C ASP A 151 20.03 0.41 13.29
N ARG A 152 19.75 1.72 13.41
CA ARG A 152 18.50 2.33 12.95
C ARG A 152 18.30 2.12 11.45
N MET A 153 19.34 2.36 10.65
CA MET A 153 19.30 2.12 9.21
C MET A 153 19.06 0.66 8.86
N CYS A 154 19.68 -0.28 9.59
CA CYS A 154 19.39 -1.71 9.44
C CYS A 154 17.91 -2.02 9.74
N CYS A 155 17.38 -1.45 10.83
CA CYS A 155 15.98 -1.67 11.23
C CYS A 155 15.00 -1.15 10.19
N HIS A 156 15.19 0.07 9.69
CA HIS A 156 14.38 0.64 8.63
C HIS A 156 14.38 -0.23 7.37
N ALA A 157 15.56 -0.61 6.86
CA ALA A 157 15.65 -1.40 5.64
C ALA A 157 15.02 -2.80 5.79
N ALA A 158 15.26 -3.50 6.90
CA ALA A 158 14.73 -4.85 7.09
C ALA A 158 13.20 -4.83 7.27
N TRP A 159 12.69 -3.96 8.13
CA TRP A 159 11.25 -3.88 8.40
C TRP A 159 10.48 -3.33 7.20
N SER A 160 11.02 -2.37 6.45
CA SER A 160 10.37 -1.87 5.24
C SER A 160 10.31 -2.93 4.13
N SER A 161 11.40 -3.69 3.93
CA SER A 161 11.40 -4.82 2.98
C SER A 161 10.38 -5.89 3.36
N PHE A 162 10.29 -6.22 4.65
CA PHE A 162 9.27 -7.13 5.16
C PHE A 162 7.85 -6.58 4.96
N ASN A 163 7.58 -5.34 5.38
CA ASN A 163 6.28 -4.69 5.23
C ASN A 163 5.83 -4.64 3.77
N TRP A 164 6.74 -4.31 2.84
CA TRP A 164 6.42 -4.33 1.41
C TRP A 164 6.12 -5.74 0.90
N SER A 165 6.88 -6.75 1.34
CA SER A 165 6.58 -8.15 1.02
C SER A 165 5.20 -8.57 1.53
N MET A 166 4.76 -8.02 2.66
CA MET A 166 3.43 -8.24 3.21
C MET A 166 2.32 -7.57 2.39
N VAL A 167 2.55 -6.36 1.86
CA VAL A 167 1.64 -5.72 0.90
C VAL A 167 1.48 -6.57 -0.36
N LEU A 168 2.59 -7.06 -0.93
CA LEU A 168 2.57 -7.94 -2.10
C LEU A 168 1.83 -9.26 -1.80
N ALA A 169 2.08 -9.87 -0.65
CA ALA A 169 1.47 -11.14 -0.27
C ALA A 169 -0.02 -11.01 0.09
N LEU A 170 -0.43 -9.99 0.84
CA LEU A 170 -1.82 -9.88 1.31
C LEU A 170 -2.72 -9.16 0.31
N PHE A 171 -2.30 -8.00 -0.20
CA PHE A 171 -3.17 -7.14 -1.00
C PHE A 171 -3.08 -7.44 -2.49
N HIS A 172 -1.86 -7.67 -3.01
CA HIS A 172 -1.70 -7.94 -4.44
C HIS A 172 -1.98 -9.40 -4.82
N ARG A 173 -1.60 -10.36 -3.96
CA ARG A 173 -1.86 -11.81 -4.12
C ARG A 173 -1.48 -12.36 -5.51
N GLN A 174 -0.40 -11.84 -6.09
CA GLN A 174 0.12 -12.35 -7.37
C GLN A 174 0.62 -13.80 -7.21
N PRO A 175 0.37 -14.70 -8.19
CA PRO A 175 0.74 -16.13 -8.08
C PRO A 175 2.22 -16.38 -7.75
N GLU A 176 3.13 -15.57 -8.31
CA GLU A 176 4.58 -15.70 -8.21
C GLU A 176 5.18 -15.11 -6.93
N VAL A 177 4.33 -14.56 -6.04
CA VAL A 177 4.78 -13.90 -4.82
C VAL A 177 5.50 -14.90 -3.90
N VAL A 178 6.67 -14.49 -3.42
CA VAL A 178 7.44 -15.25 -2.44
C VAL A 178 7.03 -14.78 -1.06
N VAL A 179 6.38 -15.67 -0.31
CA VAL A 179 5.98 -15.41 1.07
C VAL A 179 7.22 -15.54 1.97
N VAL A 180 7.54 -14.48 2.70
CA VAL A 180 8.65 -14.48 3.65
C VAL A 180 8.31 -15.44 4.80
N GLY A 181 9.21 -16.37 5.12
CA GLY A 181 8.94 -17.42 6.12
C GLY A 181 8.86 -16.92 7.57
N SER A 182 9.53 -15.82 7.88
CA SER A 182 9.55 -15.22 9.21
C SER A 182 9.68 -13.69 9.12
N PRO A 183 9.11 -12.94 10.08
CA PRO A 183 9.41 -11.52 10.22
C PRO A 183 10.91 -11.29 10.51
N PRO A 184 11.41 -10.05 10.32
CA PRO A 184 12.73 -9.68 10.82
C PRO A 184 12.84 -10.02 12.31
N ALA A 185 13.99 -10.60 12.68
CA ALA A 185 14.27 -10.94 14.08
C ALA A 185 14.84 -9.75 14.85
N ILE A 186 15.18 -8.67 14.14
CA ILE A 186 15.68 -7.43 14.72
C ILE A 186 14.55 -6.60 15.33
N PRO A 187 14.81 -5.81 16.38
CA PRO A 187 13.75 -5.09 17.07
C PRO A 187 13.04 -4.08 16.18
N ILE A 188 11.75 -3.87 16.44
CA ILE A 188 11.02 -2.72 15.90
C ILE A 188 11.49 -1.50 16.66
N LEU A 189 11.89 -0.43 15.94
CA LEU A 189 12.28 0.83 16.56
C LEU A 189 11.10 1.37 17.37
N ALA A 190 11.29 1.43 18.69
CA ALA A 190 10.40 2.19 19.55
C ALA A 190 10.60 3.67 19.26
N GLN A 191 9.52 4.46 19.27
CA GLN A 191 9.66 5.91 19.19
C GLN A 191 10.64 6.37 20.26
N TRP A 192 11.61 7.18 19.86
CA TRP A 192 12.24 8.12 20.77
C TRP A 192 11.13 9.07 21.23
N SER A 193 10.46 8.71 22.33
CA SER A 193 9.82 9.70 23.17
C SER A 193 10.95 10.63 23.58
N ASP A 194 11.04 11.78 22.93
CA ASP A 194 12.08 12.74 23.21
C ASP A 194 11.80 13.34 24.60
N GLN A 195 12.21 12.62 25.65
CA GLN A 195 12.27 13.16 27.02
C GLN A 195 13.33 14.27 27.11
N SER A 196 14.14 14.48 26.07
CA SER A 196 15.17 15.52 26.04
C SER A 196 14.61 16.89 25.63
N SER A 197 13.55 16.96 24.82
CA SER A 197 12.88 18.24 24.51
C SER A 197 11.98 18.77 25.65
N GLN A 198 11.75 17.99 26.72
CA GLN A 198 11.20 18.51 27.98
C GLN A 198 12.25 19.17 28.89
N LYS A 199 13.55 18.98 28.64
CA LYS A 199 14.61 19.60 29.48
C LYS A 199 15.12 20.94 28.95
N SER A 200 14.95 21.27 27.66
CA SER A 200 15.35 22.59 27.15
C SER A 200 14.28 23.68 27.33
N SER A 201 13.04 23.31 27.65
CA SER A 201 11.90 24.23 27.76
C SER A 201 11.68 24.80 29.17
N ARG A 202 12.61 24.57 30.13
CA ARG A 202 12.46 25.06 31.52
C ARG A 202 13.22 26.34 31.86
N GLU A 203 13.90 26.99 30.91
CA GLU A 203 14.57 28.27 31.15
C GLU A 203 14.33 29.28 30.03
N THR A 204 13.06 29.55 29.68
CA THR A 204 12.71 30.87 29.12
C THR A 204 11.20 31.12 29.29
N SER A 205 10.85 31.69 30.44
CA SER A 205 9.53 32.29 30.64
C SER A 205 9.44 33.59 29.83
N ALA A 206 8.61 33.60 28.79
CA ALA A 206 7.73 34.70 28.36
C ALA A 206 7.55 34.75 26.83
N SER A 207 6.53 34.05 26.32
CA SER A 207 5.57 34.55 25.31
C SER A 207 4.64 33.43 24.88
N VAL A 208 3.35 33.65 25.04
CA VAL A 208 2.28 32.87 24.42
C VAL A 208 2.22 33.30 22.96
N GLU A 209 2.65 32.46 22.03
CA GLU A 209 2.25 32.51 20.61
C GLU A 209 2.71 31.23 19.88
N ASP A 210 1.79 30.69 19.09
CA ASP A 210 1.88 29.66 18.04
C ASP A 210 2.07 28.17 18.39
N GLY A 211 1.03 27.41 18.03
CA GLY A 211 0.99 25.95 18.00
C GLY A 211 1.87 25.38 16.89
N ILE A 212 3.15 25.20 17.20
CA ILE A 212 4.07 24.41 16.38
C ILE A 212 3.66 22.93 16.52
N PRO A 213 3.26 22.23 15.43
CA PRO A 213 3.00 20.79 15.48
C PRO A 213 4.24 20.03 15.98
N PRO A 214 4.07 18.83 16.57
CA PRO A 214 5.21 17.92 16.79
C PRO A 214 6.05 17.82 15.50
N SER A 215 7.37 17.77 15.61
CA SER A 215 8.25 17.73 14.44
C SER A 215 7.81 16.62 13.47
N ALA A 216 7.87 16.88 12.16
CA ALA A 216 7.50 15.89 11.13
C ALA A 216 8.20 14.53 11.37
N SER A 217 9.42 14.54 11.90
CA SER A 217 10.18 13.37 12.37
C SER A 217 9.43 12.50 13.39
N ALA A 218 8.74 13.10 14.38
CA ALA A 218 7.96 12.35 15.37
C ALA A 218 6.71 11.68 14.76
N PHE A 219 6.07 12.33 13.78
CA PHE A 219 4.88 11.82 13.10
C PHE A 219 5.23 10.68 12.11
N VAL A 220 6.33 10.85 11.36
CA VAL A 220 6.87 9.89 10.39
C VAL A 220 7.28 8.58 11.05
N GLY A 221 7.98 8.65 12.19
CA GLY A 221 8.41 7.44 12.91
C GLY A 221 7.24 6.64 13.51
N ALA A 222 6.18 7.32 13.94
CA ALA A 222 5.06 6.68 14.63
C ALA A 222 4.28 5.70 13.74
N THR A 223 3.93 6.11 12.53
CA THR A 223 3.14 5.29 11.61
C THR A 223 3.92 4.07 11.15
N PHE A 224 5.18 4.23 10.79
CA PHE A 224 6.00 3.11 10.35
C PHE A 224 6.17 2.05 11.46
N THR A 225 6.48 2.48 12.69
CA THR A 225 6.55 1.57 13.85
C THR A 225 5.24 0.80 14.05
N ALA A 226 4.09 1.49 13.97
CA ALA A 226 2.79 0.86 14.09
C ALA A 226 2.54 -0.16 12.96
N LEU A 227 2.96 0.15 11.73
CA LEU A 227 2.87 -0.74 10.59
C LEU A 227 3.76 -1.98 10.72
N CYS A 228 4.98 -1.86 11.26
CA CYS A 228 5.82 -3.03 11.55
C CYS A 228 5.12 -4.00 12.50
N GLN A 229 4.44 -3.49 13.54
CA GLN A 229 3.67 -4.31 14.47
C GLN A 229 2.45 -4.94 13.79
N PHE A 230 1.69 -4.13 13.03
CA PHE A 230 0.54 -4.59 12.26
C PHE A 230 0.92 -5.72 11.30
N TRP A 231 1.93 -5.52 10.47
CA TRP A 231 2.35 -6.51 9.48
C TRP A 231 2.90 -7.79 10.11
N ASN A 232 3.52 -7.70 11.29
CA ASN A 232 3.91 -8.87 12.07
C ASN A 232 2.67 -9.68 12.54
N ILE A 233 1.61 -9.02 13.01
CA ILE A 233 0.34 -9.68 13.37
C ILE A 233 -0.28 -10.39 12.16
N ILE A 234 -0.33 -9.68 11.02
CA ILE A 234 -0.90 -10.17 9.76
C ILE A 234 -0.11 -11.35 9.19
N HIS A 235 1.22 -11.32 9.27
CA HIS A 235 2.09 -12.41 8.79
C HIS A 235 1.69 -13.77 9.38
N ALA A 236 1.44 -13.81 10.69
CA ALA A 236 0.98 -15.02 11.37
C ALA A 236 -0.44 -15.47 10.97
N GLY A 237 -1.19 -14.67 10.20
CA GLY A 237 -2.48 -15.00 9.60
C GLY A 237 -2.42 -15.38 8.11
N LEU A 238 -1.27 -15.27 7.43
CA LEU A 238 -1.16 -15.51 5.98
C LEU A 238 -1.46 -16.95 5.54
N TRP A 239 -1.51 -17.90 6.48
CA TRP A 239 -1.92 -19.28 6.22
C TRP A 239 -3.32 -19.40 5.63
N VAL A 240 -4.15 -18.36 5.78
CA VAL A 240 -5.47 -18.25 5.17
C VAL A 240 -5.40 -18.30 3.64
N TYR A 241 -4.38 -17.67 3.04
CA TYR A 241 -4.21 -17.59 1.58
C TYR A 241 -3.07 -18.45 1.05
N TYR A 242 -2.12 -18.80 1.90
CA TYR A 242 -0.93 -19.55 1.51
C TYR A 242 -0.78 -20.84 2.35
N PRO A 243 -1.74 -21.77 2.27
CA PRO A 243 -1.78 -22.93 3.15
C PRO A 243 -0.52 -23.81 3.04
N GLU A 244 0.01 -23.97 1.83
CA GLU A 244 1.22 -24.77 1.56
C GLU A 244 2.50 -24.09 2.07
N LYS A 245 2.59 -22.75 1.93
CA LYS A 245 3.79 -21.99 2.29
C LYS A 245 3.87 -21.67 3.79
N MET A 246 2.71 -21.51 4.45
CA MET A 246 2.61 -21.04 5.85
C MET A 246 2.16 -22.11 6.85
N ARG A 247 2.19 -23.40 6.48
CA ARG A 247 1.75 -24.54 7.31
C ARG A 247 0.33 -24.33 7.86
N SER A 248 -0.65 -24.38 6.97
CA SER A 248 -2.06 -24.15 7.33
C SER A 248 -2.50 -24.98 8.56
N PRO A 249 -3.20 -24.37 9.53
CA PRO A 249 -3.77 -25.10 10.63
C PRO A 249 -4.90 -26.04 10.15
N PRO A 250 -5.24 -27.08 10.93
CA PRO A 250 -6.39 -27.95 10.66
C PRO A 250 -7.70 -27.16 10.49
N GLU A 251 -8.59 -27.61 9.60
CA GLU A 251 -9.85 -26.95 9.26
C GLU A 251 -10.72 -26.61 10.48
N ASP A 252 -10.79 -27.52 11.46
CA ASP A 252 -11.58 -27.37 12.69
C ASP A 252 -11.07 -26.26 13.63
N VAL A 253 -9.83 -25.80 13.43
CA VAL A 253 -9.18 -24.77 14.25
C VAL A 253 -9.07 -23.44 13.50
N LYS A 254 -9.17 -23.44 12.17
CA LYS A 254 -9.04 -22.24 11.32
C LYS A 254 -9.92 -21.10 11.81
N TRP A 255 -11.21 -21.34 12.03
CA TRP A 255 -12.13 -20.30 12.50
C TRP A 255 -11.70 -19.69 13.84
N ARG A 256 -11.30 -20.51 14.82
CA ARG A 256 -10.85 -20.01 16.14
C ARG A 256 -9.60 -19.16 16.02
N LEU A 257 -8.68 -19.51 15.12
CA LEU A 257 -7.48 -18.72 14.86
C LEU A 257 -7.80 -17.43 14.10
N THR A 258 -8.74 -17.47 13.15
CA THR A 258 -9.28 -16.28 12.48
C THR A 258 -9.87 -15.31 13.50
N GLU A 259 -10.74 -15.77 14.39
CA GLU A 259 -11.31 -14.94 15.46
C GLU A 259 -10.24 -14.40 16.42
N HIS A 260 -9.23 -15.21 16.75
CA HIS A 260 -8.10 -14.75 17.57
C HIS A 260 -7.32 -13.62 16.88
N LYS A 261 -7.01 -13.77 15.59
CA LYS A 261 -6.32 -12.75 14.80
C LYS A 261 -7.15 -11.48 14.63
N PHE A 262 -8.46 -11.62 14.45
CA PHE A 262 -9.39 -10.50 14.39
C PHE A 262 -9.32 -9.67 15.69
N ARG A 263 -9.34 -10.33 16.85
CA ARG A 263 -9.16 -9.66 18.14
C ARG A 263 -7.79 -9.05 18.34
N GLU A 264 -6.73 -9.70 17.87
CA GLU A 264 -5.37 -9.19 17.98
C GLU A 264 -5.21 -7.88 17.21
N ILE A 265 -5.77 -7.79 15.99
CA ILE A 265 -5.79 -6.55 15.21
C ILE A 265 -6.59 -5.47 15.95
N LEU A 266 -7.77 -5.78 16.49
CA LEU A 266 -8.57 -4.81 17.24
C LEU A 266 -7.85 -4.33 18.52
N ALA A 267 -7.21 -5.24 19.25
CA ALA A 267 -6.43 -4.90 20.44
C ALA A 267 -5.21 -4.04 20.11
N TRP A 268 -4.58 -4.27 18.95
CA TRP A 268 -3.52 -3.39 18.45
C TRP A 268 -4.07 -2.00 18.10
N THR A 269 -5.22 -1.91 17.40
CA THR A 269 -5.81 -0.60 17.07
C THR A 269 -6.17 0.24 18.30
N SER A 270 -6.60 -0.39 19.40
CA SER A 270 -6.91 0.33 20.64
C SER A 270 -5.69 0.77 21.44
N GLN A 271 -4.50 0.27 21.09
CA GLN A 271 -3.21 0.65 21.69
C GLN A 271 -2.44 1.67 20.84
N LEU A 272 -3.00 2.09 19.70
CA LEU A 272 -2.38 3.11 18.87
C LEU A 272 -2.25 4.43 19.65
N PRO A 273 -1.09 5.12 19.56
CA PRO A 273 -0.94 6.45 20.13
C PRO A 273 -1.96 7.44 19.55
N GLU A 274 -2.33 8.46 20.33
CA GLU A 274 -3.33 9.47 19.96
C GLU A 274 -3.05 10.12 18.59
N ILE A 275 -1.77 10.32 18.26
CA ILE A 275 -1.31 10.89 16.98
C ILE A 275 -1.66 10.04 15.75
N LEU A 276 -1.96 8.75 15.95
CA LEU A 276 -2.40 7.80 14.91
C LEU A 276 -3.92 7.52 14.99
N THR A 277 -4.62 8.25 15.85
CA THR A 277 -6.09 8.24 15.86
C THR A 277 -6.61 9.26 14.85
N ARG A 278 -7.87 9.09 14.45
CA ARG A 278 -8.56 9.98 13.50
C ARG A 278 -9.31 11.13 14.21
N GLU A 279 -8.99 11.40 15.47
CA GLU A 279 -9.63 12.47 16.22
C GLU A 279 -9.00 13.82 15.86
N GLY A 280 -9.79 14.72 15.24
CA GLY A 280 -9.31 16.04 14.83
C GLY A 280 -8.45 16.05 13.56
N ILE A 281 -7.58 17.05 13.43
CA ILE A 281 -6.65 17.18 12.29
C ILE A 281 -5.54 16.14 12.45
N HIS A 282 -5.40 15.26 11.46
CA HIS A 282 -4.38 14.22 11.40
C HIS A 282 -3.72 14.23 10.01
N ALA A 283 -2.53 13.65 9.88
CA ALA A 283 -1.88 13.58 8.57
C ALA A 283 -2.45 12.43 7.71
N SER A 284 -2.30 12.58 6.40
CA SER A 284 -2.90 11.73 5.37
C SER A 284 -2.60 10.23 5.55
N HIS A 285 -1.39 9.87 5.96
CA HIS A 285 -1.02 8.46 6.14
C HIS A 285 -1.71 7.77 7.32
N VAL A 286 -2.32 8.51 8.26
CA VAL A 286 -3.16 7.91 9.31
C VAL A 286 -4.41 7.28 8.70
N ASP A 287 -5.06 7.95 7.74
CA ASP A 287 -6.19 7.35 7.02
C ASP A 287 -5.77 6.11 6.24
N VAL A 288 -4.61 6.13 5.58
CA VAL A 288 -4.08 4.98 4.83
C VAL A 288 -3.81 3.79 5.76
N LEU A 289 -3.24 4.03 6.95
CA LEU A 289 -3.06 3.01 8.00
C LEU A 289 -4.40 2.34 8.35
N HIS A 290 -5.45 3.13 8.59
CA HIS A 290 -6.78 2.61 8.91
C HIS A 290 -7.44 1.92 7.71
N MET A 291 -7.22 2.39 6.48
CA MET A 291 -7.67 1.70 5.27
C MET A 291 -7.04 0.32 5.12
N TRP A 292 -5.71 0.21 5.31
CA TRP A 292 -5.01 -1.08 5.28
C TRP A 292 -5.48 -2.01 6.40
N THR A 293 -5.76 -1.46 7.59
CA THR A 293 -6.32 -2.21 8.71
C THR A 293 -7.66 -2.84 8.34
N HIS A 294 -8.59 -2.06 7.79
CA HIS A 294 -9.91 -2.58 7.38
C HIS A 294 -9.82 -3.53 6.18
N ALA A 295 -8.93 -3.27 5.22
CA ALA A 295 -8.67 -4.20 4.12
C ALA A 295 -8.18 -5.57 4.64
N ALA A 296 -7.24 -5.58 5.61
CA ALA A 296 -6.74 -6.82 6.20
C ALA A 296 -7.80 -7.55 7.04
N LEU A 297 -8.67 -6.83 7.77
CA LEU A 297 -9.80 -7.43 8.46
C LEU A 297 -10.80 -8.08 7.48
N MET A 298 -11.07 -7.42 6.35
CA MET A 298 -11.91 -7.98 5.29
C MET A 298 -11.28 -9.24 4.71
N ASP A 299 -9.97 -9.22 4.44
CA ASP A 299 -9.23 -10.39 3.97
C ASP A 299 -9.24 -11.55 4.96
N LEU A 300 -9.06 -11.28 6.25
CA LEU A 300 -9.08 -12.31 7.29
C LEU A 300 -10.44 -13.05 7.32
N LEU A 301 -11.53 -12.32 7.06
CA LEU A 301 -12.89 -12.85 7.14
C LEU A 301 -13.40 -13.43 5.81
N ARG A 302 -12.94 -12.95 4.65
CA ARG A 302 -13.49 -13.28 3.32
C ARG A 302 -13.67 -14.79 3.05
N PRO A 303 -12.72 -15.67 3.41
CA PRO A 303 -12.91 -17.11 3.18
C PRO A 303 -14.08 -17.73 3.94
N PHE A 304 -14.62 -17.03 4.94
CA PHE A 304 -15.70 -17.47 5.83
C PHE A 304 -17.02 -16.70 5.60
N THR A 305 -17.10 -15.84 4.57
CA THR A 305 -18.31 -15.05 4.26
C THR A 305 -19.11 -15.57 3.05
N GLY A 306 -18.60 -16.58 2.32
CA GLY A 306 -19.21 -17.07 1.08
C GLY A 306 -20.47 -17.91 1.27
N GLN A 307 -21.28 -18.06 0.21
CA GLN A 307 -22.59 -18.76 0.21
C GLN A 307 -22.55 -20.28 0.51
N GLY A 308 -21.35 -20.90 0.59
CA GLY A 308 -21.16 -22.35 0.82
C GLY A 308 -20.60 -22.72 2.19
N THR A 309 -19.96 -21.78 2.87
CA THR A 309 -19.76 -21.82 4.32
C THR A 309 -21.03 -21.25 4.91
N SER A 310 -21.73 -21.95 5.82
CA SER A 310 -22.84 -21.33 6.52
C SER A 310 -22.36 -19.95 7.00
N GLY A 311 -23.01 -18.85 6.60
CA GLY A 311 -22.74 -17.49 7.11
C GLY A 311 -23.05 -17.34 8.61
N GLU A 312 -22.97 -18.45 9.32
CA GLU A 312 -23.20 -18.78 10.71
C GLU A 312 -21.90 -18.81 11.50
N GLU A 313 -20.73 -18.54 10.89
CA GLU A 313 -19.49 -18.44 11.67
C GLU A 313 -19.57 -17.24 12.63
N ARG A 314 -19.66 -17.56 13.92
CA ARG A 314 -19.87 -16.60 15.00
C ARG A 314 -18.56 -16.29 15.69
N LEU A 315 -18.31 -15.00 15.85
CA LEU A 315 -17.27 -14.43 16.69
C LEU A 315 -17.71 -14.58 18.16
N THR A 316 -17.56 -15.80 18.68
CA THR A 316 -18.07 -16.23 19.99
C THR A 316 -17.51 -15.45 21.19
N THR A 317 -16.39 -14.78 21.02
CA THR A 317 -15.75 -13.94 22.03
C THR A 317 -16.35 -12.54 22.13
N PHE A 318 -17.27 -12.18 21.23
CA PHE A 318 -17.95 -10.89 21.21
C PHE A 318 -19.38 -11.02 21.74
N ALA A 319 -19.76 -10.11 22.64
CA ALA A 319 -21.08 -10.09 23.28
C ALA A 319 -22.20 -9.51 22.39
N ALA A 320 -21.86 -8.97 21.21
CA ALA A 320 -22.82 -8.39 20.27
C ALA A 320 -23.80 -9.45 19.74
N ALA A 321 -25.07 -9.07 19.57
CA ALA A 321 -26.11 -9.99 19.10
C ALA A 321 -25.89 -10.45 17.64
N ASP A 322 -25.25 -9.59 16.85
CA ASP A 322 -24.92 -9.74 15.43
C ASP A 322 -23.46 -10.12 15.19
N ASN A 323 -22.87 -10.90 16.11
CA ASN A 323 -21.47 -11.33 16.13
C ASN A 323 -21.05 -12.31 15.00
N TYR A 324 -21.47 -12.09 13.76
CA TYR A 324 -21.16 -12.95 12.61
C TYR A 324 -19.99 -12.40 11.80
N ALA A 325 -19.23 -13.30 11.16
CA ALA A 325 -18.12 -12.93 10.27
C ALA A 325 -18.55 -11.92 9.19
N ILE A 326 -19.71 -12.15 8.57
CA ILE A 326 -20.28 -11.26 7.55
C ILE A 326 -20.61 -9.87 8.09
N THR A 327 -21.08 -9.76 9.34
CA THR A 327 -21.36 -8.47 9.97
C THR A 327 -20.08 -7.69 10.18
N ALA A 328 -19.01 -8.33 10.68
CA ALA A 328 -17.71 -7.70 10.87
C ALA A 328 -17.05 -7.30 9.54
N TYR A 329 -17.21 -8.12 8.49
CA TYR A 329 -16.78 -7.80 7.13
C TYR A 329 -17.48 -6.55 6.60
N LYS A 330 -18.82 -6.50 6.69
CA LYS A 330 -19.63 -5.34 6.28
C LYS A 330 -19.33 -4.10 7.10
N ALA A 331 -19.06 -4.24 8.39
CA ALA A 331 -18.64 -3.14 9.25
C ALA A 331 -17.32 -2.53 8.75
N SER A 332 -16.35 -3.35 8.34
CA SER A 332 -15.09 -2.86 7.76
C SER A 332 -15.30 -2.18 6.40
N ALA A 333 -16.14 -2.74 5.52
CA ALA A 333 -16.52 -2.08 4.27
C ALA A 333 -17.17 -0.70 4.51
N ASN A 334 -18.04 -0.59 5.52
CA ASN A 334 -18.64 0.70 5.91
C ASN A 334 -17.64 1.69 6.49
N GLN A 335 -16.59 1.23 7.17
CA GLN A 335 -15.51 2.11 7.61
C GLN A 335 -14.67 2.59 6.43
N LEU A 336 -14.41 1.74 5.43
CA LEU A 336 -13.76 2.15 4.18
C LEU A 336 -14.55 3.24 3.44
N LYS A 337 -15.88 3.16 3.39
CA LYS A 337 -16.74 4.23 2.83
C LYS A 337 -16.41 5.60 3.45
N ARG A 338 -16.28 5.66 4.78
CA ARG A 338 -15.98 6.90 5.53
C ARG A 338 -14.54 7.34 5.32
N LEU A 339 -13.59 6.42 5.47
CA LEU A 339 -12.16 6.68 5.29
C LEU A 339 -11.86 7.27 3.91
N ILE A 340 -12.43 6.67 2.86
CA ILE A 340 -12.21 7.13 1.48
C ILE A 340 -12.80 8.52 1.26
N LEU A 341 -14.01 8.77 1.78
CA LEU A 341 -14.62 10.09 1.70
C LEU A 341 -13.79 11.15 2.43
N ASP A 342 -13.40 10.88 3.67
CA ASP A 342 -12.61 11.79 4.50
C ASP A 342 -11.25 12.07 3.86
N TYR A 343 -10.56 11.02 3.39
CA TYR A 343 -9.25 11.14 2.77
C TYR A 343 -9.28 12.00 1.51
N ARG A 344 -10.26 11.76 0.62
CA ARG A 344 -10.42 12.56 -0.61
C ARG A 344 -10.82 14.00 -0.33
N THR A 345 -11.54 14.24 0.76
CA THR A 345 -12.04 15.58 1.11
C THR A 345 -10.98 16.42 1.80
N ASN A 346 -10.17 15.80 2.67
CA ASN A 346 -9.30 16.52 3.59
C ASN A 346 -7.81 16.44 3.23
N HIS A 347 -7.41 15.56 2.30
CA HIS A 347 -6.00 15.33 1.98
C HIS A 347 -5.71 15.41 0.47
N GLU A 348 -4.88 16.38 0.09
CA GLU A 348 -4.37 16.51 -1.28
C GLU A 348 -3.58 15.27 -1.74
N ALA A 349 -3.00 14.52 -0.79
CA ALA A 349 -2.33 13.24 -1.02
C ALA A 349 -3.19 12.23 -1.79
N SER A 350 -4.52 12.36 -1.74
CA SER A 350 -5.43 11.54 -2.57
C SER A 350 -5.20 11.66 -4.08
N ALA A 351 -4.54 12.72 -4.55
CA ALA A 351 -4.23 12.91 -5.96
C ALA A 351 -2.84 12.38 -6.37
N TYR A 352 -1.96 12.06 -5.43
CA TYR A 352 -0.55 11.76 -5.75
C TYR A 352 0.11 10.64 -4.96
N SER A 353 -0.54 10.05 -3.95
CA SER A 353 -0.10 8.81 -3.31
C SER A 353 -0.92 7.64 -3.85
N ILE A 354 -0.26 6.57 -4.31
CA ILE A 354 -0.97 5.35 -4.75
C ILE A 354 -1.40 4.49 -3.56
N LEU A 355 -0.74 4.60 -2.41
CA LEU A 355 -0.81 3.60 -1.31
C LEU A 355 -2.21 3.38 -0.71
N TRP A 356 -3.13 4.32 -0.89
CA TRP A 356 -4.52 4.20 -0.43
C TRP A 356 -5.44 3.45 -1.41
N HIS A 357 -4.97 3.12 -2.63
CA HIS A 357 -5.77 2.44 -3.66
C HIS A 357 -6.31 1.09 -3.21
N THR A 358 -5.64 0.42 -2.26
CA THR A 358 -6.15 -0.81 -1.65
C THR A 358 -7.53 -0.60 -1.05
N GLY A 359 -7.77 0.54 -0.39
CA GLY A 359 -9.09 0.88 0.14
C GLY A 359 -10.15 0.97 -0.94
N LEU A 360 -9.83 1.63 -2.07
CA LEU A 360 -10.73 1.75 -3.22
C LEU A 360 -11.11 0.40 -3.81
N LEU A 361 -10.09 -0.44 -4.10
CA LEU A 361 -10.26 -1.77 -4.69
C LEU A 361 -11.12 -2.66 -3.78
N TYR A 362 -10.85 -2.65 -2.48
CA TYR A 362 -11.55 -3.48 -1.50
C TYR A 362 -12.98 -3.03 -1.30
N LEU A 363 -13.22 -1.71 -1.24
CA LEU A 363 -14.57 -1.19 -1.14
C LEU A 363 -15.39 -1.57 -2.38
N VAL A 364 -14.87 -1.34 -3.59
CA VAL A 364 -15.60 -1.73 -4.81
C VAL A 364 -15.91 -3.23 -4.83
N ASN A 365 -14.96 -4.09 -4.50
CA ASN A 365 -15.21 -5.53 -4.40
C ASN A 365 -16.36 -5.86 -3.46
N ALA A 366 -16.36 -5.31 -2.24
CA ALA A 366 -17.42 -5.55 -1.26
C ALA A 366 -18.79 -5.01 -1.70
N MET A 367 -18.82 -3.89 -2.44
CA MET A 367 -20.07 -3.28 -2.92
C MET A 367 -20.70 -4.03 -4.08
N LEU A 368 -19.90 -4.80 -4.82
CA LEU A 368 -20.39 -5.66 -5.91
C LEU A 368 -20.90 -7.02 -5.40
N GLU A 369 -20.68 -7.36 -4.12
CA GLU A 369 -21.21 -8.58 -3.50
C GLU A 369 -22.73 -8.50 -3.28
N LYS A 370 -23.41 -9.65 -3.29
CA LYS A 370 -24.86 -9.75 -3.03
C LYS A 370 -25.13 -10.13 -1.57
N PRO A 371 -26.15 -9.54 -0.90
CA PRO A 371 -27.03 -8.48 -1.38
C PRO A 371 -26.31 -7.13 -1.44
N ARG A 372 -26.51 -6.38 -2.54
CA ARG A 372 -25.90 -5.07 -2.77
C ARG A 372 -26.60 -4.00 -1.93
N ASP A 373 -25.83 -3.06 -1.40
CA ASP A 373 -26.36 -1.86 -0.75
C ASP A 373 -27.05 -0.96 -1.79
N SER A 374 -28.11 -0.23 -1.40
CA SER A 374 -28.80 0.68 -2.32
C SER A 374 -27.94 1.86 -2.77
N ASP A 375 -26.92 2.22 -1.99
CA ASP A 375 -25.99 3.31 -2.26
C ASP A 375 -24.76 2.87 -3.08
N TRP A 376 -24.78 1.65 -3.65
CA TRP A 376 -23.58 1.05 -4.23
C TRP A 376 -22.93 1.92 -5.31
N HIS A 377 -23.77 2.55 -6.14
CA HIS A 377 -23.34 3.35 -7.28
C HIS A 377 -22.62 4.63 -6.86
N ILE A 378 -23.07 5.29 -5.79
CA ILE A 378 -22.47 6.55 -5.31
C ILE A 378 -21.03 6.33 -4.84
N TYR A 379 -20.80 5.30 -4.02
CA TYR A 379 -19.44 5.01 -3.55
C TYR A 379 -18.59 4.32 -4.61
N PHE A 380 -19.20 3.58 -5.56
CA PHE A 380 -18.47 3.12 -6.75
C PHE A 380 -17.90 4.32 -7.51
N LEU A 381 -18.71 5.35 -7.77
CA LEU A 381 -18.26 6.58 -8.41
C LEU A 381 -17.19 7.30 -7.55
N LEU A 382 -17.36 7.34 -6.22
CA LEU A 382 -16.34 7.88 -5.31
C LEU A 382 -15.00 7.13 -5.45
N CYS A 383 -15.01 5.81 -5.61
CA CYS A 383 -13.77 5.05 -5.78
C CYS A 383 -13.17 5.22 -7.17
N ILE A 384 -13.98 5.10 -8.22
CA ILE A 384 -13.49 5.08 -9.61
C ILE A 384 -12.87 6.42 -10.02
N HIS A 385 -13.44 7.55 -9.59
CA HIS A 385 -12.86 8.88 -9.80
C HIS A 385 -11.64 9.15 -8.91
N GLY A 386 -11.37 8.30 -7.90
CA GLY A 386 -10.07 8.30 -7.22
C GLY A 386 -8.95 7.90 -8.17
N TYR A 387 -9.18 6.92 -9.04
CA TYR A 387 -8.21 6.47 -10.04
C TYR A 387 -7.99 7.47 -11.16
N GLU A 388 -8.98 8.30 -11.48
CA GLU A 388 -8.83 9.42 -12.42
C GLU A 388 -7.72 10.38 -11.95
N ASN A 389 -7.77 10.81 -10.69
CA ASN A 389 -6.76 11.70 -10.11
C ASN A 389 -5.36 11.05 -10.07
N LEU A 390 -5.32 9.74 -9.81
CA LEU A 390 -4.07 8.96 -9.72
C LEU A 390 -3.52 8.54 -11.09
N ARG A 391 -4.26 8.72 -12.18
CA ARG A 391 -3.84 8.26 -13.52
C ARG A 391 -2.57 8.92 -14.02
N ARG A 392 -2.38 10.21 -13.70
CA ARG A 392 -1.16 10.93 -14.11
C ARG A 392 0.09 10.39 -13.43
N PRO A 393 0.15 10.32 -12.08
CA PRO A 393 1.32 9.78 -11.40
C PRO A 393 1.50 8.28 -11.63
N TYR A 394 0.40 7.52 -11.78
CA TYR A 394 0.44 6.06 -11.82
C TYR A 394 -0.41 5.50 -12.96
N LEU A 395 0.26 4.96 -13.97
CA LEU A 395 -0.36 4.34 -15.14
C LEU A 395 -1.26 3.16 -14.76
N ILE A 396 -0.90 2.44 -13.68
CA ILE A 396 -1.67 1.30 -13.17
C ILE A 396 -3.13 1.66 -12.85
N SER A 397 -3.42 2.92 -12.53
CA SER A 397 -4.77 3.40 -12.21
C SER A 397 -5.76 3.17 -13.36
N GLU A 398 -5.29 3.24 -14.61
CA GLU A 398 -6.13 2.95 -15.79
C GLU A 398 -6.54 1.48 -15.83
N ALA A 399 -5.57 0.57 -15.67
CA ALA A 399 -5.82 -0.86 -15.67
C ALA A 399 -6.74 -1.26 -14.52
N ILE A 400 -6.53 -0.70 -13.32
CA ILE A 400 -7.41 -0.94 -12.17
C ILE A 400 -8.82 -0.41 -12.46
N GLY A 401 -8.94 0.82 -12.94
CA GLY A 401 -10.23 1.42 -13.27
C GLY A 401 -11.00 0.61 -14.30
N LYS A 402 -10.33 0.21 -15.40
CA LYS A 402 -10.90 -0.64 -16.44
C LYS A 402 -11.34 -2.01 -15.90
N SER A 403 -10.52 -2.65 -15.06
CA SER A 403 -10.87 -3.90 -14.39
C SER A 403 -12.12 -3.77 -13.50
N LEU A 404 -12.18 -2.74 -12.66
CA LEU A 404 -13.33 -2.50 -11.78
C LEU A 404 -14.61 -2.19 -12.56
N LEU A 405 -14.51 -1.46 -13.67
CA LEU A 405 -15.64 -1.24 -14.57
C LEU A 405 -16.12 -2.54 -15.22
N THR A 406 -15.21 -3.41 -15.68
CA THR A 406 -15.58 -4.74 -16.20
C THR A 406 -16.32 -5.56 -15.14
N MET A 407 -15.82 -5.58 -13.90
CA MET A 407 -16.50 -6.29 -12.80
C MET A 407 -17.89 -5.72 -12.54
N THR A 408 -18.03 -4.40 -12.61
CA THR A 408 -19.30 -3.70 -12.40
C THR A 408 -20.30 -4.02 -13.51
N LEU A 409 -19.88 -3.98 -14.77
CA LEU A 409 -20.70 -4.40 -15.92
C LEU A 409 -21.20 -5.85 -15.80
N ARG A 410 -20.39 -6.73 -15.21
CA ARG A 410 -20.74 -8.16 -15.00
C ARG A 410 -21.68 -8.39 -13.82
N LYS A 411 -21.49 -7.65 -12.71
CA LYS A 411 -22.17 -7.90 -11.43
C LYS A 411 -23.39 -7.00 -11.21
N THR A 412 -23.56 -5.96 -12.02
CA THR A 412 -24.59 -4.92 -11.87
C THR A 412 -25.36 -4.66 -13.17
N ASP A 413 -26.28 -3.72 -13.08
CA ASP A 413 -27.13 -3.14 -14.11
C ASP A 413 -26.57 -1.79 -14.63
N MET A 414 -25.28 -1.53 -14.43
CA MET A 414 -24.62 -0.34 -14.99
C MET A 414 -24.67 -0.35 -16.52
N PRO A 415 -25.17 0.72 -17.17
CA PRO A 415 -25.16 0.86 -18.61
C PRO A 415 -23.74 0.88 -19.21
N ALA A 416 -23.59 0.31 -20.41
CA ALA A 416 -22.31 0.23 -21.10
C ALA A 416 -21.76 1.60 -21.53
N ASP A 417 -22.63 2.55 -21.87
CA ASP A 417 -22.27 3.92 -22.24
C ASP A 417 -21.72 4.71 -21.04
N GLU A 418 -22.32 4.54 -19.86
CA GLU A 418 -21.81 5.09 -18.62
C GLU A 418 -20.40 4.55 -18.30
N ALA A 419 -20.22 3.23 -18.39
CA ALA A 419 -18.92 2.62 -18.12
C ALA A 419 -17.82 3.11 -19.09
N ARG A 420 -18.15 3.26 -20.38
CA ARG A 420 -17.23 3.83 -21.38
C ARG A 420 -16.89 5.29 -21.10
N ARG A 421 -17.88 6.09 -20.68
CA ARG A 421 -17.66 7.50 -20.33
C ARG A 421 -16.66 7.61 -19.18
N ILE A 422 -16.88 6.86 -18.10
CA ILE A 422 -15.97 6.85 -16.94
C ILE A 422 -14.56 6.38 -17.34
N LEU A 423 -14.45 5.32 -18.15
CA LEU A 423 -13.14 4.87 -18.63
C LEU A 423 -12.43 5.97 -19.43
N SER A 424 -13.15 6.67 -20.32
CA SER A 424 -12.58 7.75 -21.10
C SER A 424 -12.12 8.93 -20.22
N GLU A 425 -12.85 9.25 -19.15
CA GLU A 425 -12.45 10.27 -18.18
C GLU A 425 -11.14 9.90 -17.49
N ILE A 426 -10.99 8.63 -17.06
CA ILE A 426 -9.73 8.13 -16.50
C ILE A 426 -8.60 8.26 -17.52
N GLU A 427 -8.77 7.76 -18.74
CA GLU A 427 -7.75 7.81 -19.80
C GLU A 427 -7.30 9.25 -20.12
N GLN A 428 -8.23 10.21 -20.10
CA GLN A 428 -7.96 11.63 -20.33
C GLN A 428 -7.14 12.28 -19.21
N GLY A 429 -7.13 11.71 -17.99
CA GLY A 429 -6.31 12.18 -16.88
C GLY A 429 -4.80 11.99 -17.07
N GLY A 430 -4.40 11.13 -18.01
CA GLY A 430 -3.00 10.83 -18.35
C GLY A 430 -2.30 11.91 -19.18
N LEU A 431 -0.99 11.78 -19.36
CA LEU A 431 -0.17 12.71 -20.18
C LEU A 431 -0.01 12.26 -21.63
N GLU A 432 -0.01 10.95 -21.89
CA GLU A 432 0.19 10.36 -23.23
C GLU A 432 -0.62 9.06 -23.37
N LYS A 433 -1.03 8.73 -24.61
CA LYS A 433 -1.52 7.38 -24.94
C LYS A 433 -0.35 6.42 -24.82
N VAL A 434 -0.48 5.42 -23.96
CA VAL A 434 0.54 4.38 -23.83
C VAL A 434 0.26 3.34 -24.90
N GLU A 435 1.21 3.17 -25.83
CA GLU A 435 1.13 2.13 -26.88
C GLU A 435 1.43 0.73 -26.32
N GLU A 436 2.12 0.66 -25.18
CA GLU A 436 2.47 -0.59 -24.49
C GLU A 436 1.34 -1.06 -23.57
N GLU A 437 1.23 -2.38 -23.41
CA GLU A 437 0.24 -2.98 -22.51
C GLU A 437 0.60 -2.72 -21.03
N ILE A 438 -0.35 -2.18 -20.26
CA ILE A 438 -0.16 -1.89 -18.84
C ILE A 438 -0.09 -3.20 -18.06
N ARG A 439 1.01 -3.41 -17.34
CA ARG A 439 1.20 -4.59 -16.49
C ARG A 439 0.61 -4.37 -15.10
N ALA A 440 -0.34 -5.21 -14.73
CA ALA A 440 -1.10 -5.22 -13.48
C ALA A 440 -1.45 -6.67 -13.04
N PRO A 441 -0.46 -7.54 -12.77
CA PRO A 441 -0.74 -8.97 -12.54
C PRO A 441 -1.39 -9.26 -11.18
N PHE A 442 -1.58 -8.26 -10.31
CA PHE A 442 -2.23 -8.43 -9.01
C PHE A 442 -3.74 -8.60 -9.13
N MET A 443 -4.35 -9.13 -8.07
CA MET A 443 -5.76 -9.51 -8.06
C MET A 443 -6.69 -8.29 -8.04
N GLY A 444 -7.59 -8.22 -9.03
CA GLY A 444 -8.67 -7.23 -9.13
C GLY A 444 -10.00 -7.75 -8.58
N ASP A 445 -10.40 -8.95 -8.99
CA ASP A 445 -11.59 -9.64 -8.44
C ASP A 445 -11.17 -10.50 -7.24
N LEU A 446 -11.36 -9.96 -6.05
CA LEU A 446 -10.85 -10.56 -4.81
C LEU A 446 -11.60 -11.83 -4.39
N GLU A 447 -12.83 -12.01 -4.87
CA GLU A 447 -13.65 -13.21 -4.69
C GLU A 447 -13.20 -14.31 -5.65
N LEU A 448 -13.04 -13.98 -6.93
CA LEU A 448 -12.56 -14.90 -7.96
C LEU A 448 -11.14 -15.38 -7.65
N ALA A 449 -10.29 -14.52 -7.07
CA ALA A 449 -8.91 -14.84 -6.71
C ALA A 449 -8.77 -16.05 -5.76
N LEU A 450 -9.82 -16.42 -5.03
CA LEU A 450 -9.81 -17.61 -4.17
C LEU A 450 -9.96 -18.92 -4.94
N ARG A 451 -10.48 -18.85 -6.18
CA ARG A 451 -10.84 -20.02 -7.00
C ARG A 451 -10.03 -20.10 -8.27
N ASP A 452 -9.77 -18.94 -8.89
CA ASP A 452 -9.07 -18.81 -10.16
C ASP A 452 -8.23 -17.51 -10.16
N PRO A 453 -7.01 -17.55 -9.57
CA PRO A 453 -6.13 -16.39 -9.51
C PRO A 453 -5.72 -15.85 -10.89
N GLU A 454 -5.59 -16.71 -11.90
CA GLU A 454 -5.19 -16.29 -13.25
C GLU A 454 -6.24 -15.37 -13.87
N GLN A 455 -7.52 -15.74 -13.75
CA GLN A 455 -8.65 -14.95 -14.25
C GLN A 455 -9.02 -13.76 -13.37
N ALA A 456 -8.55 -13.74 -12.12
CA ALA A 456 -8.87 -12.68 -11.16
C ALA A 456 -7.93 -11.47 -11.24
N SER A 457 -6.85 -11.54 -12.01
CA SER A 457 -5.89 -10.44 -12.15
C SER A 457 -6.53 -9.18 -12.75
N VAL A 458 -5.97 -8.01 -12.41
CA VAL A 458 -6.39 -6.72 -12.97
C VAL A 458 -6.16 -6.72 -14.48
N GLU A 459 -5.02 -7.22 -14.97
CA GLU A 459 -4.75 -7.39 -16.41
C GLU A 459 -5.87 -8.15 -17.13
N MET A 460 -6.15 -9.37 -16.66
CA MET A 460 -7.12 -10.23 -17.33
C MET A 460 -8.52 -9.63 -17.29
N THR A 461 -8.92 -9.10 -16.15
CA THR A 461 -10.25 -8.49 -15.98
C THR A 461 -10.38 -7.20 -16.79
N ALA A 462 -9.34 -6.39 -16.90
CA ALA A 462 -9.34 -5.19 -17.74
C ALA A 462 -9.44 -5.54 -19.23
N SER A 463 -8.79 -6.61 -19.69
CA SER A 463 -8.83 -7.06 -21.09
C SER A 463 -10.24 -7.43 -21.57
N LEU A 464 -11.12 -7.85 -20.64
CA LEU A 464 -12.48 -8.27 -20.92
C LEU A 464 -13.49 -7.12 -21.04
N PHE A 465 -13.07 -5.87 -20.80
CA PHE A 465 -13.97 -4.71 -20.75
C PHE A 465 -14.80 -4.56 -22.03
N ASP A 466 -14.14 -4.52 -23.20
CA ASP A 466 -14.80 -4.24 -24.47
C ASP A 466 -15.81 -5.34 -24.85
N VAL A 467 -15.49 -6.59 -24.53
CA VAL A 467 -16.39 -7.75 -24.71
C VAL A 467 -17.61 -7.63 -23.81
N MET A 468 -17.43 -7.28 -22.53
CA MET A 468 -18.54 -7.15 -21.58
C MET A 468 -19.43 -5.95 -21.91
N ALA A 469 -18.83 -4.83 -22.29
CA ALA A 469 -19.57 -3.63 -22.67
C ALA A 469 -20.41 -3.87 -23.93
N LEU A 470 -19.87 -4.55 -24.95
CA LEU A 470 -20.64 -4.93 -26.14
C LEU A 470 -21.78 -5.92 -25.80
N PHE A 471 -21.52 -6.90 -24.94
CA PHE A 471 -22.54 -7.86 -24.52
C PHE A 471 -23.73 -7.19 -23.82
N ASN A 472 -23.47 -6.22 -22.93
CA ASN A 472 -24.53 -5.47 -22.25
C ASN A 472 -25.36 -4.61 -23.23
N GLU A 473 -24.74 -3.98 -24.22
CA GLU A 473 -25.50 -3.23 -25.25
C GLU A 473 -26.48 -4.11 -26.02
N VAL A 474 -26.06 -5.33 -26.38
CA VAL A 474 -26.92 -6.29 -27.08
C VAL A 474 -28.10 -6.72 -26.20
N LEU A 475 -27.86 -6.93 -24.90
CA LEU A 475 -28.92 -7.24 -23.95
C LEU A 475 -29.91 -6.09 -23.79
N GLU A 476 -29.42 -4.85 -23.68
CA GLU A 476 -30.26 -3.64 -23.58
C GLU A 476 -31.12 -3.43 -24.83
N GLN A 477 -30.54 -3.61 -26.02
CA GLN A 477 -31.27 -3.53 -27.30
C GLN A 477 -32.34 -4.63 -27.43
N GLY A 478 -32.00 -5.87 -27.04
CA GLY A 478 -32.94 -6.98 -27.06
C GLY A 478 -34.11 -6.85 -26.08
N VAL A 479 -33.94 -6.13 -24.96
CA VAL A 479 -35.03 -5.83 -24.03
C VAL A 479 -35.96 -4.74 -24.58
N MET A 480 -35.41 -3.72 -25.25
CA MET A 480 -36.22 -2.67 -25.89
C MET A 480 -37.10 -3.24 -27.03
N ASP A 481 -36.56 -4.15 -27.85
CA ASP A 481 -37.28 -4.78 -28.96
C ASP A 481 -38.40 -5.74 -28.52
N ILE A 482 -38.44 -6.16 -27.24
CA ILE A 482 -39.50 -7.03 -26.67
C ILE A 482 -40.58 -6.19 -25.96
N SER A 483 -40.30 -4.91 -25.66
CA SER A 483 -41.22 -4.00 -24.98
C SER A 483 -42.08 -3.12 -25.90
N ASP A 484 -41.80 -3.12 -27.20
CA ASP A 484 -42.62 -2.55 -28.27
C ASP A 484 -43.49 -3.63 -28.96
#